data_AF-A0A522VYM7-F1
#
_entry.id   AF-A0A522VYM7-F1
#
_cell.length_a   1.000
_cell.length_b   1.000
_cell.length_c   1.000
_cell.angle_alpha   90.00
_cell.angle_beta   90.00
_cell.angle_gamma   90.00
#
_symmetry.space_group_name_H-M   'P 1'
#
loop_
_entity.id
_entity.type
_entity.pdbx_description
1 polymer ?
#
loop_
_entity_poly.entity_id
_entity_poly.type
_entity_poly.pdbx_seq_one_letter_code
_entity_poly.pdbx_strand_id
1 'polypeptide(L)' 'DGWRALAVERVDPERYLLLLETGDEVLDWRYAARKYEGARTVIRDGGDHTLQSFGEHLPRILAFAGLTARA' A
#
# COMPACT_ATOMS: atom_id res chain seq x y z
N ASP A 1 -15.08 10.40 -16.34
CA ASP A 1 -15.35 10.34 -14.88
C ASP A 1 -15.52 8.93 -14.29
N GLY A 2 -14.82 7.91 -14.79
CA GLY A 2 -15.04 6.52 -14.33
C GLY A 2 -14.40 6.16 -12.98
N TRP A 3 -13.25 6.75 -12.63
CA TRP A 3 -12.52 6.37 -11.40
C TRP A 3 -13.29 6.72 -10.12
N ARG A 4 -14.14 7.76 -10.14
CA ARG A 4 -14.95 8.16 -8.98
C ARG A 4 -15.94 7.07 -8.56
N ALA A 5 -16.44 6.28 -9.51
CA ALA A 5 -17.30 5.14 -9.20
C ALA A 5 -16.55 3.99 -8.50
N LEU A 6 -15.22 3.97 -8.59
CA LEU A 6 -14.36 3.01 -7.89
C LEU A 6 -13.89 3.52 -6.52
N ALA A 7 -14.25 4.76 -6.15
CA ALA A 7 -13.84 5.34 -4.88
C ALA A 7 -14.53 4.62 -3.72
N VAL A 8 -13.73 3.98 -2.88
CA VAL A 8 -14.19 3.40 -1.62
C VAL A 8 -14.15 4.50 -0.55
N GLU A 9 -15.32 4.84 -0.02
CA GLU A 9 -15.50 5.87 1.02
C GLU A 9 -14.98 5.38 2.38
N ARG A 10 -15.29 4.15 2.76
CA ARG A 10 -14.82 3.52 4.01
C ARG A 10 -14.00 2.28 3.72
N VAL A 11 -12.75 2.30 4.16
CA VAL A 11 -11.81 1.19 4.02
C VAL A 11 -12.14 0.11 5.04
N ASP A 12 -12.17 -1.15 4.60
CA ASP A 12 -12.06 -2.33 5.45
C ASP A 12 -10.57 -2.67 5.60
N PRO A 13 -9.92 -2.37 6.73
CA PRO A 13 -8.46 -2.40 6.82
C PRO A 13 -7.85 -3.80 6.60
N GLU A 14 -8.60 -4.86 6.89
CA GLU A 14 -8.13 -6.24 6.72
C GLU A 14 -7.92 -6.62 5.26
N ARG A 15 -8.57 -5.91 4.33
CA ARG A 15 -8.49 -6.13 2.88
C ARG A 15 -7.31 -5.45 2.21
N TYR A 16 -6.49 -4.69 2.95
CA TYR A 16 -5.40 -3.90 2.36
C TYR A 16 -4.04 -4.20 3.00
N LEU A 17 -3.04 -4.30 2.12
CA LEU A 17 -1.64 -4.12 2.44
C LEU A 17 -1.21 -2.78 1.86
N LEU A 18 -0.82 -1.84 2.72
CA LEU A 18 -0.36 -0.50 2.35
C LEU A 18 1.18 -0.45 2.37
N LEU A 19 1.78 -0.06 1.26
CA LEU A 19 3.22 0.14 1.12
C LEU A 19 3.45 1.60 0.73
N LEU A 20 4.21 2.34 1.53
CA LEU A 20 4.47 3.77 1.34
C LEU A 20 5.97 4.07 1.48
N GLU A 21 6.42 5.05 0.71
CA GLU A 21 7.73 5.67 0.81
C GLU A 21 7.54 7.15 1.17
N THR A 22 8.25 7.65 2.17
CA THR A 22 8.06 9.04 2.65
C THR A 22 8.55 10.08 1.65
N GLY A 23 9.40 9.67 0.70
CA GLY A 23 9.95 10.48 -0.38
C GLY A 23 9.07 10.61 -1.61
N ASP A 24 7.84 10.05 -1.62
CA ASP A 24 6.88 10.24 -2.70
C ASP A 24 6.67 11.74 -3.01
N GLU A 25 7.13 12.13 -4.19
CA GLU A 25 7.14 13.51 -4.67
C GLU A 25 5.83 13.91 -5.37
N VAL A 26 4.95 12.95 -5.64
CA VAL A 26 3.68 13.14 -6.34
C VAL A 26 2.52 13.22 -5.35
N LEU A 27 2.53 12.37 -4.32
CA LEU A 27 1.48 12.25 -3.32
C LEU A 27 2.03 12.37 -1.90
N ASP A 28 1.38 13.18 -1.04
CA ASP A 28 1.71 13.18 0.39
C ASP A 28 1.24 11.87 1.03
N TRP A 29 2.20 11.00 1.32
CA TRP A 29 2.02 9.67 1.91
C TRP A 29 1.14 9.68 3.16
N ARG A 30 1.10 10.79 3.92
CA ARG A 30 0.29 10.92 5.14
C ARG A 30 -1.21 10.82 4.86
N TYR A 31 -1.67 11.23 3.68
CA TYR A 31 -3.07 11.06 3.30
C TYR A 31 -3.44 9.59 3.13
N ALA A 32 -2.58 8.81 2.49
CA ALA A 32 -2.77 7.37 2.37
C ALA A 32 -2.70 6.69 3.76
N ALA A 33 -1.71 7.03 4.57
CA ALA A 33 -1.58 6.49 5.93
C ALA A 33 -2.82 6.73 6.80
N ARG A 34 -3.42 7.93 6.72
CA ARG A 34 -4.70 8.22 7.40
C ARG A 34 -5.88 7.48 6.79
N LYS A 35 -6.00 7.44 5.46
CA LYS A 35 -7.13 6.79 4.79
C LYS A 35 -7.20 5.29 5.07
N TYR A 36 -6.04 4.64 5.16
CA TYR A 36 -5.90 3.21 5.39
C TYR A 36 -5.48 2.88 6.83
N GLU A 37 -5.82 3.74 7.80
CA GLU A 37 -5.54 3.50 9.21
C GLU A 37 -6.08 2.13 9.65
N GLY A 38 -5.26 1.38 10.40
CA GLY A 38 -5.55 0.00 10.82
C GLY A 38 -5.18 -1.08 9.81
N ALA A 39 -4.86 -0.73 8.56
CA ALA A 39 -4.44 -1.72 7.56
C ALA A 39 -3.03 -2.22 7.86
N ARG A 40 -2.67 -3.39 7.33
CA ARG A 40 -1.27 -3.85 7.37
C ARG A 40 -0.42 -2.86 6.57
N THR A 41 0.48 -2.15 7.25
CA THR A 41 1.16 -0.99 6.66
C THR A 41 2.67 -1.08 6.82
N VAL A 42 3.40 -0.72 5.77
CA VAL A 42 4.84 -0.48 5.79
C VAL A 42 5.09 0.94 5.29
N ILE A 43 5.81 1.73 6.07
CA ILE A 43 6.26 3.07 5.69
C ILE A 43 7.79 3.05 5.72
N ARG A 44 8.42 3.25 4.57
CA ARG A 44 9.87 3.34 4.39
C ARG A 44 10.28 4.81 4.32
N ASP A 45 11.35 5.16 5.00
CA ASP A 45 11.92 6.50 4.90
C ASP A 45 12.67 6.68 3.56
N GLY A 46 12.51 7.85 2.92
CA GLY A 46 13.01 8.14 1.58
C GLY A 46 12.20 7.44 0.48
N GLY A 47 12.86 7.11 -0.63
CA GLY A 47 12.21 6.53 -1.82
C GLY A 47 11.58 7.58 -2.74
N ASP A 48 10.62 7.18 -3.56
CA ASP A 48 9.88 8.04 -4.49
C ASP A 48 8.53 7.42 -4.91
N HIS A 49 7.76 8.10 -5.75
CA HIS A 49 6.44 7.62 -6.21
C HIS A 49 6.51 6.31 -7.03
N THR A 50 7.69 5.87 -7.48
CA THR A 50 7.86 4.61 -8.21
C THR A 50 7.91 3.39 -7.29
N LEU A 51 7.93 3.60 -5.97
CA LEU A 51 8.09 2.59 -4.92
C LEU A 51 9.39 1.80 -5.11
N GLN A 52 10.53 2.45 -4.87
CA GLN A 52 11.87 1.88 -5.10
C GLN A 52 12.10 0.55 -4.38
N SER A 53 11.48 0.38 -3.20
CA SER A 53 11.53 -0.85 -2.40
C SER A 53 10.60 -1.97 -2.88
N PHE A 54 9.89 -1.83 -4.00
CA PHE A 54 8.91 -2.80 -4.49
C PHE A 54 9.44 -4.25 -4.54
N GLY A 55 10.66 -4.44 -5.06
CA GLY A 55 11.28 -5.76 -5.16
C GLY A 55 11.45 -6.45 -3.81
N GLU A 56 11.77 -5.69 -2.76
CA GLU A 56 11.90 -6.19 -1.38
C GLU A 56 10.56 -6.64 -0.79
N HIS A 57 9.45 -6.17 -1.35
CA HIS A 57 8.10 -6.41 -0.86
C HIS A 57 7.39 -7.56 -1.58
N LEU A 58 7.95 -8.12 -2.65
CA LEU A 58 7.35 -9.23 -3.39
C LEU A 58 6.95 -10.42 -2.50
N PRO A 59 7.78 -10.92 -1.56
CA PRO A 59 7.36 -12.01 -0.67
C PRO A 59 6.16 -11.63 0.20
N ARG A 60 6.12 -10.38 0.71
CA ARG A 60 5.00 -9.87 1.52
C ARG A 60 3.72 -9.75 0.70
N ILE A 61 3.82 -9.26 -0.54
CA ILE A 61 2.69 -9.12 -1.46
C ILE A 61 2.12 -10.49 -1.79
N LEU A 62 2.97 -11.48 -2.12
CA LEU A 62 2.52 -12.85 -2.42
C LEU A 62 1.86 -13.51 -1.21
N ALA A 63 2.42 -13.35 -0.02
CA ALA A 63 1.82 -13.85 1.22
C ALA A 63 0.46 -13.20 1.51
N PHE A 64 0.35 -11.88 1.33
CA PHE A 64 -0.91 -11.17 1.48
C PHE A 64 -1.97 -11.61 0.47
N ALA A 65 -1.56 -11.90 -0.77
CA ALA A 65 -2.44 -12.43 -1.82
C ALA A 65 -2.83 -13.91 -1.61
N GLY A 66 -2.31 -14.58 -0.57
CA GLY A 66 -2.54 -16.01 -0.34
C GLY A 66 -1.81 -16.92 -1.33
N LEU A 67 -0.78 -16.41 -2.01
CA LEU A 67 -0.03 -17.10 -3.07
C LEU A 67 1.31 -17.68 -2.60
N THR A 68 1.60 -17.67 -1.30
CA THR A 68 2.75 -18.41 -0.78
C THR A 68 2.52 -19.91 -0.99
N ALA A 69 3.51 -20.57 -1.61
CA ALA A 69 3.49 -22.02 -1.77
C ALA A 69 3.24 -22.68 -0.41
N ARG A 70 2.22 -23.54 -0.33
CA ARG A 70 2.17 -24.53 0.74
C ARG A 70 3.44 -25.36 0.59
N ALA A 71 4.22 -25.44 1.68
CA ALA A 71 5.16 -26.55 1.84
C ALA A 71 4.39 -27.88 1.82
#